data_AF-A0AB33CXC1-F1
#
_entry.id   AF-A0AB33CXC1-F1
#
_cell.length_a   1.000
_cell.length_b   1.000
_cell.length_c   1.000
_cell.angle_alpha   90.00
_cell.angle_beta   90.00
_cell.angle_gamma   90.00
#
_symmetry.space_group_name_H-M   'P 1'
#
loop_
_entity.id
_entity.type
_entity.pdbx_description
1 polymer ?
#
loop_
_entity_poly.entity_id
_entity_poly.type
_entity_poly.pdbx_seq_one_letter_code
_entity_poly.pdbx_strand_id
1 'polypeptide(L)' 'MANDSQNSVRVTTTLTRQQHAYLEHIAEQNGVKVAWLVRRAVENLIEQAQVPLFLLDIREGRSNA' A
#
# COMPACT_ATOMS: atom_id res chain seq x y z
N MET A 1 -13.85 -22.07 -2.29
CA MET A 1 -13.16 -20.77 -2.45
C MET A 1 -12.37 -20.87 -3.75
N ALA A 2 -12.98 -20.40 -4.85
CA ALA A 2 -12.50 -20.67 -6.20
C ALA A 2 -11.38 -19.70 -6.57
N ASN A 3 -10.16 -20.22 -6.73
CA ASN A 3 -9.10 -19.78 -7.65
C ASN A 3 -8.96 -18.26 -7.95
N ASP A 4 -8.81 -17.40 -6.93
CA ASP A 4 -8.30 -16.04 -7.14
C ASP A 4 -6.85 -16.03 -7.68
N SER A 5 -6.16 -17.17 -7.63
CA SER A 5 -4.84 -17.35 -8.23
C SER A 5 -4.81 -17.13 -9.74
N GLN A 6 -5.93 -17.25 -10.46
CA GLN A 6 -5.98 -16.99 -11.90
C GLN A 6 -5.77 -15.52 -12.28
N ASN A 7 -5.99 -14.57 -11.36
CA ASN A 7 -5.79 -13.13 -11.63
C ASN A 7 -4.63 -12.54 -10.82
N SER A 8 -3.60 -13.35 -10.55
CA SER A 8 -2.42 -12.92 -9.81
C SER A 8 -1.18 -12.90 -10.71
N VAL A 9 -0.43 -11.79 -10.68
CA VAL A 9 0.85 -11.64 -11.38
C VAL A 9 1.97 -11.58 -10.35
N ARG A 10 3.02 -12.41 -10.53
CA ARG A 10 4.20 -12.40 -9.67
C ARG A 10 5.13 -11.26 -10.06
N VAL A 11 5.53 -10.47 -9.07
CA VAL A 11 6.58 -9.45 -9.19
C VAL A 11 7.78 -9.86 -8.34
N THR A 12 8.99 -9.70 -8.86
CA THR A 12 10.24 -9.94 -8.14
C THR A 12 10.97 -8.62 -7.93
N THR A 13 11.44 -8.38 -6.71
CA THR A 13 12.22 -7.21 -6.35
C THR A 13 13.31 -7.59 -5.36
N THR A 14 14.34 -6.75 -5.25
CA THR A 14 15.45 -6.93 -4.32
C THR A 14 15.37 -5.84 -3.25
N LEU A 15 15.38 -6.25 -1.99
CA LEU A 15 15.45 -5.36 -0.84
C LEU A 15 16.83 -5.44 -0.20
N THR A 16 17.24 -4.40 0.52
CA THR A 16 18.42 -4.51 1.38
C THR A 16 18.16 -5.52 2.49
N ARG A 17 19.24 -6.12 3.02
CA ARG A 17 19.13 -7.06 4.16
C ARG A 17 18.43 -6.43 5.36
N GLN A 18 18.73 -5.15 5.64
CA GLN A 18 18.11 -4.40 6.73
C GLN A 18 16.60 -4.23 6.49
N GLN A 19 16.18 -3.82 5.29
CA GLN A 19 14.76 -3.69 4.95
C GLN A 19 14.01 -5.02 5.13
N HIS A 20 14.60 -6.13 4.68
CA HIS A 20 14.00 -7.45 4.85
C HIS A 20 13.82 -7.80 6.34
N ALA A 21 14.87 -7.61 7.16
CA ALA A 21 14.81 -7.90 8.59
C ALA A 21 13.73 -7.06 9.32
N TYR A 22 13.58 -5.78 8.94
CA TYR A 22 12.49 -4.95 9.48
C TYR A 22 11.11 -5.47 9.07
N LEU A 23 10.94 -5.89 7.82
CA LEU A 23 9.67 -6.46 7.35
C LEU A 23 9.36 -7.80 8.03
N GLU A 24 10.36 -8.64 8.28
CA GLU A 24 10.20 -9.88 9.04
C GLU A 24 9.70 -9.59 10.45
N HIS A 25 10.33 -8.64 11.15
CA HIS A 25 9.89 -8.27 12.49
C HIS A 25 8.44 -7.75 12.50
N ILE A 26 8.08 -6.87 11.57
CA ILE A 26 6.70 -6.38 11.46
C ILE A 26 5.72 -7.53 11.16
N ALA A 27 6.11 -8.45 10.28
CA ALA A 27 5.28 -9.59 9.91
C ALA A 27 5.02 -10.51 11.12
N GLU A 28 6.05 -10.78 11.92
CA GLU A 28 5.94 -11.55 13.17
C GLU A 28 4.99 -10.87 14.18
N GLN A 29 5.18 -9.57 14.43
CA GLN A 29 4.32 -8.83 15.37
C GLN A 29 2.84 -8.84 14.97
N ASN A 30 2.55 -8.92 13.66
CA ASN A 30 1.19 -8.88 13.12
C ASN A 30 0.64 -10.27 12.75
N GLY A 31 1.43 -11.35 12.93
CA GLY A 31 1.01 -12.71 12.58
C GLY A 31 0.81 -12.95 11.07
N VAL A 32 1.51 -12.20 10.21
CA VAL A 32 1.40 -12.26 8.74
C VAL A 32 2.72 -12.67 8.10
N LYS A 33 2.77 -12.78 6.76
CA LYS A 33 4.00 -13.01 5.99
C LYS A 33 4.52 -11.70 5.38
N VAL A 34 5.82 -11.60 5.14
CA VAL A 34 6.43 -10.45 4.44
C VAL A 34 5.73 -10.13 3.11
N ALA A 35 5.35 -11.15 2.34
CA ALA A 35 4.61 -10.97 1.09
C ALA A 35 3.25 -10.25 1.27
N TRP A 36 2.58 -10.45 2.40
CA TRP A 36 1.33 -9.75 2.73
C TRP A 36 1.59 -8.26 2.98
N LEU A 37 2.67 -7.93 3.70
CA LEU A 37 3.07 -6.53 3.93
C LEU A 37 3.42 -5.82 2.62
N VAL A 38 4.18 -6.48 1.73
CA VAL A 38 4.52 -5.93 0.41
C VAL A 38 3.26 -5.69 -0.41
N ARG A 39 2.33 -6.65 -0.44
CA ARG A 39 1.03 -6.49 -1.10
C ARG A 39 0.27 -5.28 -0.54
N ARG A 40 0.18 -5.15 0.79
CA ARG A 40 -0.52 -4.05 1.46
C ARG A 40 0.12 -2.69 1.18
N ALA A 41 1.44 -2.62 1.14
CA ALA A 41 2.17 -1.40 0.79
C ALA A 41 1.90 -0.97 -0.66
N VAL A 42 1.83 -1.91 -1.59
CA VAL A 42 1.47 -1.65 -2.99
C VAL A 42 0.02 -1.18 -3.12
N GLU A 43 -0.93 -1.80 -2.40
CA GLU A 43 -2.32 -1.33 -2.36
C GLU A 43 -2.41 0.12 -1.87
N ASN A 44 -1.77 0.43 -0.75
CA ASN A 44 -1.76 1.79 -0.20
C ASN A 44 -1.14 2.81 -1.18
N LEU A 45 -0.06 2.43 -1.88
CA LEU A 45 0.57 3.30 -2.89
C LEU A 45 -0.38 3.57 -4.07
N ILE A 46 -1.08 2.53 -4.54
CA ILE A 46 -2.06 2.64 -5.62
C ILE A 46 -3.24 3.50 -5.19
N GLU A 47 -3.77 3.28 -3.99
CA GLU A 47 -4.86 4.08 -3.41
C GLU A 47 -4.46 5.57 -3.35
N GLN A 48 -3.26 5.87 -2.82
CA GLN A 48 -2.73 7.23 -2.75
C GLN A 48 -2.57 7.89 -4.12
N ALA A 49 -2.18 7.12 -5.14
CA ALA A 49 -2.07 7.63 -6.51
C ALA A 49 -3.43 7.85 -7.19
N GLN A 50 -4.47 7.12 -6.77
CA GLN A 50 -5.83 7.25 -7.29
C GLN A 50 -6.62 8.37 -6.64
N VAL A 51 -6.29 8.79 -5.41
CA VAL A 51 -6.90 9.97 -4.80
C VAL A 51 -6.60 11.18 -5.70
N PRO A 52 -7.60 11.77 -6.37
CA PRO A 52 -7.36 12.96 -7.16
C PRO A 52 -6.97 14.08 -6.19
N LEU A 53 -5.90 14.80 -6.51
CA LEU A 53 -5.50 16.05 -5.85
C LEU A 53 -6.61 17.13 -5.78
N PHE A 54 -7.79 16.88 -6.34
CA PHE A 54 -8.96 17.76 -6.34
C PHE A 54 -9.65 17.95 -4.98
N LEU A 55 -9.27 17.23 -3.92
CA LEU A 55 -9.84 17.47 -2.58
C LEU A 55 -9.16 18.61 -1.81
N LEU A 56 -8.18 19.30 -2.41
CA LEU A 56 -7.54 20.48 -1.82
C LEU A 56 -8.11 21.82 -2.28
N ASP A 57 -9.11 21.84 -3.19
CA ASP A 57 -9.66 23.09 -3.74
C ASP A 57 -11.11 23.40 -3.30
N ILE A 58 -11.58 22.80 -2.20
CA ILE A 58 -12.87 23.15 -1.59
C ILE A 58 -12.66 23.65 -0.16
N ARG A 59 -11.88 24.72 0.00
CA ARG A 59 -11.99 25.60 1.18
C ARG A 59 -11.41 27.00 1.01
N GLU A 60 -11.28 27.48 -0.22
CA GLU A 60 -11.09 28.91 -0.49
C GLU A 60 -12.42 29.49 -1.00
N GLY A 61 -12.91 30.53 -0.34
CA GLY A 61 -14.05 31.32 -0.85
C GLY A 61 -15.38 31.20 -0.08
N ARG A 62 -15.39 31.60 1.19
CA ARG A 62 -16.53 32.41 1.67
C ARG A 62 -16.05 33.51 2.62
N SER A 63 -15.43 34.52 2.02
CA SER A 63 -15.39 35.87 2.57
C SER A 63 -16.51 36.68 1.91
N ASN A 64 -17.20 37.48 2.73
CA ASN A 64 -18.07 38.62 2.42
C ASN A 64 -19.56 38.32 2.12
N ALA A 65 -20.38 38.43 3.17
CA ALA A 65 -21.53 39.34 3.21
C ALA A 65 -21.85 39.67 4.68
#